data_AF-A0A919UI54-F1
#
_entry.id   AF-A0A919UI54-F1
#
_cell.length_a   1.000
_cell.length_b   1.000
_cell.length_c   1.000
_cell.angle_alpha   90.00
_cell.angle_beta   90.00
_cell.angle_gamma   90.00
#
_symmetry.space_group_name_H-M   'P 1'
#
loop_
_entity.id
_entity.type
_entity.pdbx_description
1 polymer ?
#
loop_
_entity_poly.entity_id
_entity_poly.type
_entity_poly.pdbx_seq_one_letter_code
_entity_poly.pdbx_strand_id
1 'polypeptide(L)'
;MITAADPTFRRDAMPSSTVDLSSAPRVVVGTAADLIYKVGLSMLGADRVPTAKANAWAAVCADQERARIREENARILLAVR
;
A
#
# COMPACT_ATOMS: atom_id res chain seq x y z
N MET A 1 -10.61 -8.55 -14.15
CA MET A 1 -11.22 -7.24 -14.42
C MET A 1 -10.55 -6.23 -13.51
N ILE A 2 -9.65 -5.41 -14.07
CA ILE A 2 -9.10 -4.25 -13.36
C ILE A 2 -10.16 -3.16 -13.53
N THR A 3 -10.81 -2.74 -12.45
CA THR A 3 -11.70 -1.58 -12.47
C THR A 3 -10.92 -0.39 -12.98
N ALA A 4 -11.36 0.19 -14.10
CA ALA A 4 -10.82 1.42 -14.64
C ALA A 4 -10.95 2.49 -13.54
N ALA A 5 -9.82 3.07 -13.15
CA ALA A 5 -9.83 4.20 -12.23
C ALA A 5 -10.63 5.34 -12.87
N ASP A 6 -11.62 5.85 -12.14
CA ASP A 6 -12.42 6.99 -12.53
C ASP A 6 -11.49 8.20 -12.80
N PRO A 7 -11.50 8.77 -14.02
CA PRO A 7 -10.63 9.88 -14.39
C PRO A 7 -10.93 11.18 -13.62
N THR A 8 -12.01 11.22 -12.82
CA THR A 8 -12.36 12.37 -11.98
C THR A 8 -11.85 12.26 -10.54
N PHE A 9 -11.20 11.15 -10.14
CA PHE A 9 -10.52 11.06 -8.85
C PHE A 9 -9.27 11.96 -8.87
N ARG A 10 -9.48 13.26 -8.64
CA ARG A 10 -8.42 14.14 -8.19
C ARG A 10 -7.82 13.46 -6.96
N ARG A 11 -6.50 13.21 -7.00
CA ARG A 11 -5.72 13.08 -5.78
C ARG A 11 -5.79 14.43 -5.08
N ASP A 12 -6.92 14.73 -4.46
CA ASP A 12 -6.93 15.63 -3.33
C ASP A 12 -5.91 14.99 -2.40
N ALA A 13 -4.75 15.63 -2.30
CA ALA A 13 -3.68 15.17 -1.43
C ALA A 13 -4.30 15.11 -0.04
N MET A 14 -4.69 13.90 0.38
CA MET A 14 -5.03 13.62 1.76
C MET A 14 -3.95 14.30 2.57
N PRO A 15 -4.27 15.26 3.46
CA PRO A 15 -3.25 15.86 4.30
C PRO A 15 -2.61 14.69 5.05
N SER A 16 -1.39 14.31 4.63
CA SER A 16 -0.62 13.34 5.37
C SER A 16 -0.13 14.11 6.57
N SER A 17 -0.96 14.19 7.61
CA SER A 17 -0.48 14.51 8.93
C SER A 17 0.48 13.38 9.30
N THR A 18 1.76 13.59 8.99
CA THR A 18 2.81 12.66 9.41
C THR A 18 2.93 12.83 10.91
N VAL A 19 2.23 11.97 11.64
CA VAL A 19 2.38 11.88 13.09
C VAL A 19 3.77 11.30 13.34
N ASP A 20 4.65 12.11 13.92
CA ASP A 20 5.97 11.64 14.34
C ASP A 20 5.81 10.75 15.58
N LEU A 21 5.86 9.44 15.34
CA LEU A 21 5.80 8.42 16.38
C LEU A 21 7.20 8.05 16.91
N SER A 22 8.29 8.66 16.41
CA SER A 22 9.66 8.28 16.79
C SER A 22 9.96 8.54 18.27
N SER A 23 9.31 9.55 18.85
CA SER A 23 9.39 9.89 20.27
C SER A 23 8.36 9.15 21.14
N ALA A 24 7.39 8.45 20.54
CA ALA A 24 6.34 7.77 21.28
C ALA A 24 6.88 6.49 21.95
N PRO A 25 6.47 6.19 23.21
CA PRO A 25 6.81 4.93 23.84
C PRO A 25 6.30 3.74 23.01
N ARG A 26 7.14 2.73 22.79
CA ARG A 26 6.77 1.52 22.01
C ARG A 26 5.50 0.83 22.53
N VAL A 27 5.29 0.86 23.85
CA VAL A 27 4.09 0.31 24.48
C VAL A 27 2.82 1.03 24.01
N VAL A 28 2.84 2.36 23.94
CA VAL A 28 1.70 3.16 23.49
C VAL A 28 1.38 2.87 22.03
N VAL A 29 2.41 2.80 21.18
CA VAL A 29 2.26 2.46 19.76
C VAL A 29 1.68 1.05 19.59
N GLY A 30 2.18 0.08 20.34
CA GLY A 30 1.68 -1.30 20.32
C GLY A 30 0.23 -1.40 20.76
N THR A 31 -0.14 -0.74 21.87
CA THR A 31 -1.52 -0.72 22.37
C THR A 31 -2.48 -0.05 21.39
N ALA A 32 -2.09 1.08 20.80
CA ALA A 32 -2.91 1.77 19.81
C ALA A 32 -3.12 0.91 18.55
N ALA A 33 -2.07 0.24 18.07
CA ALA A 33 -2.15 -0.65 16.92
C ALA A 33 -3.08 -1.85 17.18
N ASP A 34 -3.00 -2.48 18.36
CA ASP A 34 -3.89 -3.59 18.75
C ASP A 34 -5.35 -3.15 18.84
N LEU A 35 -5.62 -1.98 19.42
CA LEU A 35 -6.97 -1.41 19.49
C LEU A 35 -7.54 -1.16 18.10
N ILE A 36 -6.78 -0.49 17.22
CA ILE A 36 -7.19 -0.22 15.83
C ILE A 36 -7.47 -1.52 15.10
N TYR A 37 -6.61 -2.53 15.28
CA TYR A 37 -6.79 -3.85 14.66
C TYR A 37 -8.09 -4.52 15.12
N LYS A 38 -8.37 -4.56 16.42
CA LYS A 38 -9.59 -5.16 16.98
C LYS A 38 -10.86 -4.43 16.54
N VAL A 39 -10.84 -3.10 16.53
CA VAL A 39 -11.95 -2.29 16.02
C VAL A 39 -12.18 -2.58 14.53
N GLY A 40 -11.09 -2.63 13.75
CA GLY A 40 -11.14 -3.01 12.34
C GLY A 40 -11.77 -4.38 12.12
N LEU A 41 -11.38 -5.39 12.90
CA LEU A 41 -11.96 -6.73 12.83
C LEU A 41 -13.47 -6.71 13.11
N SER A 42 -13.88 -5.95 14.13
CA SER A 42 -15.29 -5.85 14.51
C SER A 42 -16.15 -5.12 13.48
N MET A 43 -15.62 -4.10 12.80
CA MET A 43 -16.39 -3.25 11.89
C MET A 43 -16.31 -3.68 10.43
N LEU A 44 -15.16 -4.19 9.99
CA LEU A 44 -14.88 -4.51 8.59
C LEU A 44 -14.89 -6.03 8.32
N GLY A 45 -14.74 -6.85 9.36
CA GLY A 45 -14.51 -8.29 9.24
C GLY A 45 -13.05 -8.61 8.89
N ALA A 46 -12.62 -9.83 9.22
CA ALA A 46 -11.22 -10.26 9.13
C ALA A 46 -10.60 -10.10 7.73
N ASP A 47 -11.37 -10.37 6.67
CA ASP A 47 -10.88 -10.35 5.29
C ASP A 47 -10.60 -8.95 4.75
N ARG A 48 -11.11 -7.90 5.43
CA ARG A 48 -11.02 -6.52 4.98
C ARG A 48 -10.07 -5.66 5.81
N VAL A 49 -9.53 -6.19 6.91
CA VAL A 49 -8.54 -5.46 7.72
C VAL A 49 -7.17 -5.54 7.06
N PRO A 50 -6.60 -4.41 6.62
CA PRO A 50 -5.28 -4.41 6.00
C PRO A 50 -4.22 -4.82 7.02
N THR A 51 -3.33 -5.73 6.64
CA THR A 51 -2.21 -6.14 7.47
C THR A 51 -0.90 -5.65 6.88
N ALA A 52 0.06 -5.33 7.75
CA ALA A 52 1.40 -4.94 7.30
C ALA A 52 2.03 -5.99 6.37
N LYS A 53 1.81 -7.28 6.66
CA LYS A 53 2.27 -8.39 5.84
C LYS A 53 1.65 -8.40 4.44
N ALA A 54 0.33 -8.26 4.34
CA ALA A 54 -0.36 -8.26 3.05
C ALA A 54 0.05 -7.06 2.20
N ASN A 55 0.18 -5.88 2.81
CA ASN A 55 0.64 -4.68 2.13
C ASN A 55 2.08 -4.82 1.62
N ALA A 56 2.97 -5.37 2.45
CA ALA A 56 4.36 -5.62 2.05
C ALA A 56 4.43 -6.60 0.87
N TRP A 57 3.64 -7.66 0.88
CA TRP A 57 3.58 -8.61 -0.24
C TRP A 57 3.06 -7.95 -1.53
N ALA A 58 1.99 -7.16 -1.44
CA ALA A 58 1.47 -6.41 -2.58
C ALA A 58 2.50 -5.44 -3.18
N ALA A 59 3.31 -4.79 -2.33
CA ALA A 59 4.40 -3.94 -2.78
C ALA A 59 5.48 -4.73 -3.54
N VAL A 60 5.89 -5.90 -3.03
CA VAL A 60 6.84 -6.79 -3.72
C VAL A 60 6.31 -7.23 -5.08
N CYS A 61 5.04 -7.65 -5.16
CA CYS A 61 4.43 -8.03 -6.44
C CYS A 61 4.43 -6.85 -7.43
N ALA A 62 4.11 -5.64 -6.96
CA ALA A 62 4.16 -4.44 -7.80
C ALA A 62 5.59 -4.12 -8.27
N ASP A 63 6.61 -4.37 -7.46
CA ASP A 63 8.02 -4.17 -7.85
C ASP A 63 8.47 -5.18 -8.90
N GLN A 64 8.07 -6.44 -8.76
CA GLN A 64 8.35 -7.49 -9.74
C GLN A 64 7.70 -7.17 -11.10
N GLU A 65 6.45 -6.73 -11.11
CA GLU A 65 5.78 -6.34 -12.35
C GLU A 65 6.45 -5.11 -12.99
N ARG A 66 6.81 -4.11 -12.17
CA ARG A 66 7.60 -2.96 -12.64
C ARG A 66 8.96 -3.36 -13.20
N ALA A 67 9.59 -4.42 -12.69
CA ALA A 67 10.83 -4.96 -13.25
C ALA A 67 10.59 -5.64 -14.60
N ARG A 68 9.57 -6.50 -14.70
CA ARG A 68 9.18 -7.18 -15.95
C ARG A 68 8.88 -6.18 -17.08
N ILE A 69 8.11 -5.13 -16.78
CA ILE A 69 7.78 -4.08 -17.75
C ILE A 69 9.04 -3.37 -18.23
N ARG A 70 9.99 -3.07 -17.32
CA ARG A 70 11.27 -2.44 -17.69
C ARG A 70 12.09 -3.33 -18.62
N GLU A 71 12.13 -4.63 -18.37
CA GLU A 71 12.83 -5.59 -19.23
C GLU A 71 12.21 -5.68 -20.63
N GLU A 72 10.88 -5.71 -20.72
CA GLU A 72 10.17 -5.70 -22.01
C GLU A 72 10.45 -4.41 -22.78
N ASN A 73 10.34 -3.25 -22.11
CA ASN A 73 10.64 -1.96 -22.71
C ASN A 73 12.10 -1.89 -23.20
N ALA A 74 13.06 -2.41 -22.42
CA ALA A 74 14.45 -2.46 -22.83
C ALA A 74 14.64 -3.31 -24.11
N ARG A 75 13.94 -4.45 -24.21
CA ARG A 75 13.95 -5.29 -25.42
C ARG A 75 13.37 -4.55 -26.64
N ILE A 76 12.23 -3.88 -26.49
CA ILE A 76 11.61 -3.09 -27.57
C ILE A 76 12.53 -1.95 -28.02
N LEU A 77 13.11 -1.20 -27.08
CA LEU A 77 13.99 -0.08 -27.40
C LEU A 77 15.27 -0.52 -28.13
N LEU A 78 15.81 -1.69 -27.79
CA LEU A 78 16.95 -2.27 -28.51
C LEU A 78 16.60 -2.72 -29.92
N ALA A 79 15.36 -3.17 -30.16
CA ALA A 79 14.92 -3.64 -31.47
C ALA A 79 14.62 -2.50 -32.47
N VAL A 80 14.37 -1.28 -31.97
CA VAL A 80 14.09 -0.08 -32.78
C VAL A 80 15.38 0.71 -33.11
N ARG A 81 16.49 0.38 -32.46
CA ARG A 81 17.81 0.97 -32.71
C ARG A 81 18.53 0.24 -33.82
#